data_AF-A0A091P776-F1
#
_entry.id   AF-A0A091P776-F1
#
_cell.length_a   1.000
_cell.length_b   1.000
_cell.length_c   1.000
_cell.angle_alpha   90.00
_cell.angle_beta   90.00
_cell.angle_gamma   90.00
#
_symmetry.space_group_name_H-M   'P 1'
#
loop_
_entity.id
_entity.type
_entity.pdbx_description
1 polymer ?
#
loop_
_entity_poly.entity_id
_entity_poly.type
_entity_poly.pdbx_seq_one_letter_code
_entity_poly.pdbx_strand_id
1 'polypeptide(L)'
;TGKVSPVIQWDESRLQQVPPSKPVRIAYMLVVHGRAIRQLKRLIKAVYHEQHFFYIHVDKRSNYLHREAVELAQHYPNIRVTPWRMVTIWGGASLLKMYLRSMKDLLELPEWPWDFFINLSATDYPTRTNEELVMFLSKYRDKNFLKSHGRDNARFIKKQGLDRLFHECDSHMWRLGERHIPEGIVVDGGSDWFSLTRSFVEYVVYANDQLVSQLRQFYTYTLLPAESFFHTVLENSHACETLVDNNLRVTNWNRKLGCKCQYKHIVDWCGCSPNDFKPQDFLRLQQLSRPTFFARKFESTVNQEVLEILDTHLYGSYPPNTPALKAYWENIYDRVDGLSGLSDVTLTFYTAFSRLGLRKAASTPAAKADKLCRFEPRGFPSSVHLYFYDDRFQGYLVMQEVQNSATGQAESLEVWMMPQGALKLAGHGGQANRLQNLEVGTEWDPKERLFRNFGGLMVTKNKPPLNRPLRPGVWTIRLLQFWEPLGENQFLVVPQTFNRKQPLRKGE
;
A
#
# COMPACT_ATOMS: atom_id res chain seq x y z
N THR A 1 -35.46 -16.16 10.85
CA THR A 1 -35.79 -16.53 9.46
C THR A 1 -34.68 -16.07 8.52
N GLY A 2 -33.56 -16.80 8.45
CA GLY A 2 -32.53 -16.67 7.40
C GLY A 2 -31.89 -15.28 7.18
N LYS A 3 -31.04 -15.20 6.16
CA LYS A 3 -30.39 -13.95 5.71
C LYS A 3 -31.30 -13.22 4.73
N VAL A 4 -31.65 -11.98 5.03
CA VAL A 4 -32.40 -11.08 4.14
C VAL A 4 -31.39 -10.16 3.45
N SER A 5 -31.25 -10.28 2.13
CA SER A 5 -30.45 -9.34 1.33
C SER A 5 -31.37 -8.71 0.28
N PRO A 6 -31.76 -7.42 0.42
CA PRO A 6 -32.53 -6.75 -0.61
C PRO A 6 -31.70 -6.68 -1.89
N VAL A 7 -32.33 -7.06 -3.01
CA VAL A 7 -31.71 -6.97 -4.33
C VAL A 7 -31.76 -5.52 -4.78
N ILE A 8 -30.60 -4.91 -4.95
CA ILE A 8 -30.50 -3.57 -5.54
C ILE A 8 -30.75 -3.68 -7.04
N GLN A 9 -31.87 -3.12 -7.51
CA GLN A 9 -32.10 -2.89 -8.94
C GLN A 9 -31.15 -1.80 -9.43
N TRP A 10 -30.18 -2.20 -10.25
CA TRP A 10 -29.18 -1.31 -10.85
C TRP A 10 -29.53 -1.03 -12.31
N ASP A 11 -29.74 0.24 -12.63
CA ASP A 11 -29.99 0.74 -13.98
C ASP A 11 -29.13 1.99 -14.17
N GLU A 12 -28.07 1.86 -14.95
CA GLU A 12 -27.07 2.92 -15.17
C GLU A 12 -27.67 4.17 -15.82
N SER A 13 -28.75 4.02 -16.59
CA SER A 13 -29.43 5.14 -17.25
C SER A 13 -30.05 6.12 -16.25
N ARG A 14 -30.27 5.70 -15.01
CA ARG A 14 -30.90 6.51 -13.96
C ARG A 14 -29.93 7.32 -13.12
N LEU A 15 -28.62 7.13 -13.28
CA LEU A 15 -27.60 7.97 -12.63
C LEU A 15 -27.47 9.36 -13.26
N GLN A 16 -28.16 9.62 -14.37
CA GLN A 16 -28.11 10.89 -15.10
C GLN A 16 -29.30 11.82 -14.78
N GLN A 17 -30.08 11.53 -13.75
CA GLN A 17 -31.25 12.34 -13.37
C GLN A 17 -31.00 13.20 -12.13
N VAL A 18 -31.79 14.27 -12.05
CA VAL A 18 -31.85 15.36 -11.05
C VAL A 18 -31.05 15.11 -9.76
N PRO A 19 -30.18 16.04 -9.34
CA PRO A 19 -29.44 15.94 -8.09
C PRO A 19 -30.34 15.58 -6.90
N PRO A 20 -29.89 14.71 -5.98
CA PRO A 20 -30.70 14.33 -4.84
C PRO A 20 -31.03 15.57 -4.00
N SER A 21 -32.28 15.69 -3.55
CA SER A 21 -32.73 16.82 -2.71
C SER A 21 -31.97 16.92 -1.38
N LYS A 22 -31.46 15.79 -0.89
CA LYS A 22 -30.62 15.68 0.31
C LYS A 22 -29.41 14.78 0.02
N PRO A 23 -28.32 15.33 -0.56
CA PRO A 23 -27.12 14.55 -0.83
C PRO A 23 -26.49 14.07 0.48
N VAL A 24 -26.03 12.81 0.48
CA VAL A 24 -25.29 12.26 1.62
C VAL A 24 -23.90 12.87 1.73
N ARG A 25 -23.40 12.98 2.96
CA ARG A 25 -22.00 13.33 3.24
C ARG A 25 -21.23 12.11 3.71
N ILE A 26 -20.02 11.94 3.20
CA ILE A 26 -19.24 10.73 3.42
C ILE A 26 -18.09 11.02 4.39
N ALA A 27 -17.91 10.18 5.40
CA ALA A 27 -16.69 10.09 6.19
C ALA A 27 -15.79 8.97 5.64
N TYR A 28 -14.74 9.37 4.93
CA TYR A 28 -13.69 8.46 4.45
C TYR A 28 -12.69 8.18 5.56
N MET A 29 -12.65 6.93 6.03
CA MET A 29 -11.63 6.44 6.93
C MET A 29 -10.46 5.89 6.10
N LEU A 30 -9.38 6.67 5.98
CA LEU A 30 -8.18 6.27 5.25
C LEU A 30 -7.21 5.54 6.19
N VAL A 31 -6.97 4.26 5.94
CA VAL A 31 -6.08 3.42 6.76
C VAL A 31 -4.81 3.16 5.95
N VAL A 32 -3.73 3.86 6.29
CA VAL A 32 -2.54 3.95 5.43
C VAL A 32 -1.25 3.58 6.14
N HIS A 33 -0.31 3.03 5.39
CA HIS A 33 1.03 2.66 5.85
C HIS A 33 2.00 2.68 4.67
N GLY A 34 3.30 2.55 4.95
CA GLY A 34 4.35 2.52 3.94
C GLY A 34 4.86 3.90 3.58
N ARG A 35 5.19 4.12 2.30
CA ARG A 35 5.90 5.32 1.81
C ARG A 35 5.19 6.09 0.70
N ALA A 36 4.11 5.54 0.13
CA ALA A 36 3.43 6.02 -1.08
C ALA A 36 2.56 7.27 -0.85
N ILE A 37 3.11 8.34 -0.28
CA ILE A 37 2.37 9.58 -0.02
C ILE A 37 1.83 10.21 -1.30
N ARG A 38 2.57 10.17 -2.41
CA ARG A 38 2.12 10.77 -3.68
C ARG A 38 0.90 10.04 -4.24
N GLN A 39 0.86 8.72 -4.11
CA GLN A 39 -0.33 7.92 -4.43
C GLN A 39 -1.50 8.24 -3.51
N LEU A 40 -1.26 8.42 -2.20
CA LEU A 40 -2.31 8.84 -1.27
C LEU A 40 -2.87 10.23 -1.62
N LYS A 41 -2.01 11.20 -1.94
CA LYS A 41 -2.42 12.54 -2.40
C LYS A 41 -3.23 12.44 -3.72
N ARG A 42 -2.84 11.54 -4.63
CA ARG A 42 -3.58 11.24 -5.87
C ARG A 42 -4.97 10.67 -5.58
N LEU A 43 -5.08 9.68 -4.69
CA LEU A 43 -6.37 9.12 -4.25
C LEU A 43 -7.26 10.22 -3.63
N ILE A 44 -6.74 10.98 -2.67
CA ILE A 44 -7.50 12.05 -2.02
C ILE A 44 -8.00 13.04 -3.08
N LYS A 45 -7.14 13.49 -4.00
CA LYS A 45 -7.53 14.37 -5.11
C LYS A 45 -8.70 13.80 -5.92
N ALA A 46 -8.70 12.49 -6.18
CA ALA A 46 -9.74 11.82 -6.97
C ALA A 46 -11.09 11.69 -6.22
N VAL A 47 -11.11 11.71 -4.88
CA VAL A 47 -12.34 11.55 -4.09
C VAL A 47 -12.72 12.79 -3.27
N TYR A 48 -11.92 13.85 -3.35
CA TYR A 48 -12.10 15.06 -2.55
C TYR A 48 -13.36 15.81 -2.96
N HIS A 49 -14.17 16.18 -1.96
CA HIS A 49 -15.26 17.13 -2.09
C HIS A 49 -15.39 17.87 -0.76
N GLU A 50 -15.72 19.16 -0.79
CA GLU A 50 -15.80 20.03 0.40
C GLU A 50 -16.85 19.57 1.43
N GLN A 51 -17.86 18.83 0.98
CA GLN A 51 -18.93 18.31 1.84
C GLN A 51 -18.61 16.96 2.50
N HIS A 52 -17.52 16.31 2.09
CA HIS A 52 -17.07 15.04 2.66
C HIS A 52 -15.98 15.26 3.70
N PHE A 53 -15.70 14.24 4.49
CA PHE A 53 -14.75 14.30 5.60
C PHE A 53 -13.72 13.18 5.45
N PHE A 54 -12.46 13.48 5.75
CA PHE A 54 -11.36 12.52 5.62
C PHE A 54 -10.66 12.35 6.96
N TYR A 55 -10.79 11.17 7.55
CA TYR A 55 -10.09 10.82 8.78
C TYR A 55 -8.99 9.80 8.49
N ILE A 56 -7.75 10.19 8.71
CA ILE A 56 -6.58 9.44 8.26
C ILE A 56 -5.90 8.80 9.47
N HIS A 57 -5.87 7.47 9.50
CA HIS A 57 -5.02 6.70 10.40
C HIS A 57 -3.75 6.31 9.67
N VAL A 58 -2.60 6.66 10.24
CA VAL A 58 -1.29 6.25 9.74
C VAL A 58 -0.65 5.27 10.73
N ASP A 59 -0.29 4.07 10.25
CA ASP A 59 0.37 3.04 11.06
C ASP A 59 1.54 3.62 11.87
N LYS A 60 1.64 3.22 13.15
CA LYS A 60 2.65 3.75 14.09
C LYS A 60 4.09 3.59 13.60
N ARG A 61 4.36 2.64 12.70
CA ARG A 61 5.69 2.40 12.11
C ARG A 61 6.01 3.32 10.93
N SER A 62 5.01 3.96 10.32
CA SER A 62 5.16 4.78 9.11
C SER A 62 5.27 6.28 9.42
N ASN A 63 6.35 6.68 10.10
CA ASN A 63 6.52 8.06 10.59
C ASN A 63 6.63 9.12 9.48
N TYR A 64 7.37 8.84 8.40
CA TYR A 64 7.41 9.71 7.23
C TYR A 64 6.02 9.99 6.67
N LEU A 65 5.25 8.93 6.39
CA LEU A 65 3.89 9.06 5.85
C LEU A 65 2.98 9.84 6.82
N HIS A 66 3.19 9.69 8.13
CA HIS A 66 2.44 10.46 9.14
C HIS A 66 2.77 11.95 9.09
N ARG A 67 4.05 12.33 9.01
CA ARG A 67 4.45 13.74 8.89
C ARG A 67 3.80 14.38 7.66
N GLU A 68 3.91 13.70 6.52
CA GLU A 68 3.31 14.15 5.26
C GLU A 68 1.78 14.25 5.31
N ALA A 69 1.11 13.29 5.98
CA ALA A 69 -0.35 13.32 6.13
C ALA A 69 -0.82 14.45 7.05
N VAL A 70 -0.06 14.74 8.12
CA VAL A 70 -0.35 15.87 9.02
C VAL A 70 -0.16 17.19 8.28
N GLU A 71 0.92 17.34 7.52
CA GLU A 71 1.16 18.53 6.70
C GLU A 71 0.05 18.72 5.65
N LEU A 72 -0.37 17.63 4.98
CA LEU A 72 -1.51 17.68 4.06
C LEU A 72 -2.79 18.17 4.77
N ALA A 73 -3.09 17.62 5.95
CA ALA A 73 -4.31 17.95 6.69
C ALA A 73 -4.39 19.43 7.12
N GLN A 74 -3.25 20.11 7.34
CA GLN A 74 -3.23 21.53 7.68
C GLN A 74 -3.82 22.44 6.59
N HIS A 75 -3.86 21.97 5.35
CA HIS A 75 -4.35 22.74 4.21
C HIS A 75 -5.87 22.62 3.99
N TYR A 76 -6.55 21.70 4.68
CA TYR A 76 -7.96 21.39 4.43
C TYR A 76 -8.75 21.22 5.73
N PRO A 77 -9.82 22.01 5.96
CA PRO A 77 -10.59 21.96 7.22
C PRO A 77 -11.36 20.64 7.41
N ASN A 78 -11.63 19.92 6.32
CA ASN A 78 -12.35 18.64 6.30
C ASN A 78 -11.41 17.42 6.23
N ILE A 79 -10.11 17.58 6.49
CA ILE A 79 -9.14 16.49 6.60
C ILE A 79 -8.52 16.52 8.00
N ARG A 80 -8.53 15.37 8.69
CA ARG A 80 -7.91 15.20 10.02
C ARG A 80 -7.11 13.91 10.07
N VAL A 81 -6.04 13.92 10.87
CA VAL A 81 -5.23 12.73 11.16
C VAL A 81 -5.54 12.26 12.58
N THR A 82 -5.66 10.95 12.80
CA THR A 82 -5.90 10.40 14.14
C THR A 82 -4.78 10.81 15.10
N PRO A 83 -5.06 11.38 16.28
CA PRO A 83 -4.00 11.76 17.23
C PRO A 83 -3.34 10.53 17.87
N TRP A 84 -4.02 9.39 17.84
CA TRP A 84 -3.52 8.10 18.26
C TRP A 84 -3.14 7.26 17.03
N ARG A 85 -2.15 6.38 17.20
CA ARG A 85 -1.66 5.50 16.13
C ARG A 85 -1.46 4.09 16.67
N MET A 86 -1.86 3.10 15.89
CA MET A 86 -1.73 1.68 16.22
C MET A 86 -0.79 1.00 15.22
N VAL A 87 -0.18 -0.11 15.63
CA VAL A 87 0.58 -0.99 14.74
C VAL A 87 -0.42 -1.97 14.12
N THR A 88 -0.96 -1.63 12.95
CA THR A 88 -2.00 -2.44 12.28
C THR A 88 -1.33 -3.47 11.38
N ILE A 89 -0.83 -4.55 11.99
CA ILE A 89 -0.23 -5.66 11.24
C ILE A 89 -1.27 -6.39 10.38
N TRP A 90 -0.82 -7.06 9.33
CA TRP A 90 -1.70 -7.90 8.50
C TRP A 90 -2.39 -8.95 9.38
N GLY A 91 -3.72 -9.03 9.31
CA GLY A 91 -4.52 -9.97 10.11
C GLY A 91 -4.69 -9.60 11.59
N GLY A 92 -4.06 -8.52 12.07
CA GLY A 92 -4.08 -8.13 13.49
C GLY A 92 -5.46 -7.78 14.03
N ALA A 93 -5.69 -8.11 15.30
CA ALA A 93 -6.85 -7.68 16.08
C ALA A 93 -6.97 -6.14 16.17
N SER A 94 -5.83 -5.45 16.15
CA SER A 94 -5.69 -4.00 16.21
C SER A 94 -6.40 -3.27 15.07
N LEU A 95 -6.64 -3.92 13.92
CA LEU A 95 -7.39 -3.31 12.82
C LEU A 95 -8.85 -3.03 13.20
N LEU A 96 -9.54 -3.99 13.84
CA LEU A 96 -10.91 -3.75 14.31
C LEU A 96 -10.92 -2.73 15.45
N LYS A 97 -9.96 -2.81 16.38
CA LYS A 97 -9.83 -1.83 17.46
C LYS A 97 -9.65 -0.41 16.92
N MET A 98 -8.86 -0.25 15.86
CA MET A 98 -8.67 1.01 15.14
C MET A 98 -10.00 1.48 14.55
N TYR A 99 -10.73 0.64 13.80
CA TYR A 99 -12.01 1.04 13.22
C TYR A 99 -13.02 1.48 14.27
N LEU A 100 -13.20 0.70 15.35
CA LEU A 100 -14.14 1.04 16.42
C LEU A 100 -13.79 2.35 17.12
N ARG A 101 -12.49 2.62 17.33
CA ARG A 101 -12.04 3.89 17.91
C ARG A 101 -12.26 5.06 16.94
N SER A 102 -11.93 4.90 15.66
CA SER A 102 -12.18 5.95 14.65
C SER A 102 -13.66 6.24 14.46
N MET A 103 -14.51 5.21 14.49
CA MET A 103 -15.97 5.35 14.45
C MET A 103 -16.46 6.16 15.66
N LYS A 104 -15.97 5.85 16.86
CA LYS A 104 -16.28 6.61 18.07
C LYS A 104 -15.86 8.08 17.93
N ASP A 105 -14.60 8.34 17.56
CA ASP A 105 -14.09 9.70 17.35
C ASP A 105 -15.00 10.46 16.36
N LEU A 106 -15.33 9.87 15.21
CA LEU A 106 -16.19 10.48 14.18
C LEU A 106 -17.62 10.75 14.65
N LEU A 107 -18.16 9.95 15.57
CA LEU A 107 -19.48 10.20 16.17
C LEU A 107 -19.44 11.35 17.18
N GLU A 108 -18.31 11.53 17.87
CA GLU A 108 -18.07 12.57 18.88
C GLU A 108 -17.61 13.91 18.28
N LEU A 109 -17.51 14.02 16.94
CA LEU A 109 -17.22 15.26 16.21
C LEU A 109 -18.52 15.90 15.67
N PRO A 110 -19.19 16.79 16.43
CA PRO A 110 -20.47 17.38 16.02
C PRO A 110 -20.37 18.24 14.75
N GLU A 111 -19.20 18.83 14.47
CA GLU A 111 -18.94 19.63 13.28
C GLU A 111 -18.85 18.80 11.99
N TRP A 112 -18.74 17.47 12.09
CA TRP A 112 -18.69 16.54 10.96
C TRP A 112 -19.97 15.69 10.88
N PRO A 113 -21.07 16.25 10.34
CA PRO A 113 -22.36 15.55 10.26
C PRO A 113 -22.46 14.59 9.05
N TRP A 114 -21.61 13.57 9.01
CA TRP A 114 -21.58 12.54 7.96
C TRP A 114 -22.77 11.56 8.02
N ASP A 115 -23.14 10.96 6.89
CA ASP A 115 -24.20 9.94 6.76
C ASP A 115 -23.63 8.52 6.56
N PHE A 116 -22.48 8.38 5.89
CA PHE A 116 -21.83 7.10 5.61
C PHE A 116 -20.38 7.07 6.08
N PHE A 117 -19.97 5.93 6.63
CA PHE A 117 -18.57 5.57 6.90
C PHE A 117 -18.05 4.66 5.77
N ILE A 118 -16.98 5.07 5.09
CA ILE A 118 -16.35 4.29 4.01
C ILE A 118 -14.86 4.13 4.33
N ASN A 119 -14.37 2.89 4.41
CA ASN A 119 -12.95 2.64 4.61
C ASN A 119 -12.20 2.46 3.28
N LEU A 120 -11.01 3.05 3.18
CA LEU A 120 -10.10 2.93 2.02
C LEU A 120 -8.66 2.77 2.50
N SER A 121 -7.84 2.03 1.75
CA SER A 121 -6.38 2.05 1.91
C SER A 121 -5.73 3.01 0.91
N ALA A 122 -4.43 3.28 1.07
CA ALA A 122 -3.63 3.99 0.07
C ALA A 122 -3.52 3.27 -1.29
N THR A 123 -4.01 2.03 -1.39
CA THR A 123 -4.01 1.21 -2.61
C THR A 123 -5.41 0.98 -3.18
N ASP A 124 -6.43 1.65 -2.65
CA ASP A 124 -7.76 1.72 -3.24
C ASP A 124 -7.82 2.89 -4.24
N TYR A 125 -8.72 2.81 -5.22
CA TYR A 125 -8.97 3.90 -6.17
C TYR A 125 -10.44 3.92 -6.62
N PRO A 126 -11.05 5.09 -6.88
CA PRO A 126 -12.40 5.16 -7.42
C PRO A 126 -12.48 4.57 -8.84
N THR A 127 -13.64 4.00 -9.16
CA THR A 127 -13.98 3.49 -10.51
C THR A 127 -15.18 4.21 -11.13
N ARG A 128 -15.75 5.17 -10.40
CA ARG A 128 -16.91 5.99 -10.74
C ARG A 128 -16.72 7.37 -10.12
N THR A 129 -17.43 8.38 -10.63
CA THR A 129 -17.26 9.74 -10.12
C THR A 129 -17.89 9.91 -8.73
N ASN A 130 -17.51 10.99 -8.05
CA ASN A 130 -18.11 11.35 -6.76
C ASN A 130 -19.63 11.58 -6.88
N GLU A 131 -20.08 12.18 -7.98
CA GLU A 131 -21.50 12.47 -8.24
C GLU A 131 -22.32 11.19 -8.32
N GLU A 132 -21.83 10.19 -9.06
CA GLU A 132 -22.47 8.86 -9.16
C GLU A 132 -22.54 8.18 -7.79
N LEU A 133 -21.47 8.25 -7.00
CA LEU A 133 -21.42 7.68 -5.64
C LEU A 133 -22.43 8.34 -4.71
N VAL A 134 -22.46 9.68 -4.68
CA VAL A 134 -23.38 10.45 -3.83
C VAL A 134 -24.83 10.18 -4.25
N MET A 135 -25.13 10.12 -5.56
CA MET A 135 -26.47 9.80 -6.04
C MET A 135 -26.92 8.40 -5.60
N PHE A 136 -26.05 7.40 -5.76
CA PHE A 136 -26.35 6.03 -5.36
C PHE A 136 -26.59 5.91 -3.85
N LEU A 137 -25.68 6.44 -3.03
CA LEU A 137 -25.79 6.35 -1.58
C LEU A 137 -26.95 7.19 -1.03
N SER A 138 -27.31 8.30 -1.68
CA SER A 138 -28.49 9.09 -1.30
C SER A 138 -29.79 8.32 -1.53
N LYS A 139 -29.88 7.55 -2.62
CA LYS A 139 -31.02 6.68 -2.91
C LYS A 139 -31.15 5.52 -1.91
N TYR A 140 -30.03 4.96 -1.45
CA TYR A 140 -29.97 3.81 -0.55
C TYR A 140 -29.44 4.19 0.84
N ARG A 141 -29.83 5.36 1.37
CA ARG A 141 -29.28 5.95 2.59
C ARG A 141 -29.44 5.12 3.87
N ASP A 142 -30.37 4.17 3.85
CA ASP A 142 -30.71 3.27 4.97
C ASP A 142 -30.01 1.90 4.87
N LYS A 143 -29.20 1.66 3.84
CA LYS A 143 -28.59 0.35 3.56
C LYS A 143 -27.11 0.29 3.96
N ASN A 144 -26.71 -0.86 4.49
CA ASN A 144 -25.33 -1.20 4.85
C ASN A 144 -24.74 -2.15 3.80
N PHE A 145 -23.55 -1.81 3.30
CA PHE A 145 -22.92 -2.48 2.16
C PHE A 145 -21.73 -3.32 2.63
N LEU A 146 -21.99 -4.60 2.83
CA LEU A 146 -20.99 -5.61 3.21
C LEU A 146 -20.98 -6.72 2.16
N LYS A 147 -19.84 -7.37 1.95
CA LYS A 147 -19.77 -8.50 1.02
C LYS A 147 -19.40 -9.77 1.76
N SER A 148 -20.31 -10.74 1.74
CA SER A 148 -20.09 -12.06 2.31
C SER A 148 -19.31 -12.97 1.37
N HIS A 149 -18.73 -14.03 1.93
CA HIS A 149 -17.92 -14.99 1.19
C HIS A 149 -18.72 -15.81 0.17
N GLY A 150 -20.04 -15.95 0.36
CA GLY A 150 -20.98 -16.58 -0.58
C GLY A 150 -20.72 -18.07 -0.84
N ARG A 151 -20.18 -18.79 0.14
CA ARG A 151 -19.79 -20.21 0.03
C ARG A 151 -20.30 -20.99 1.25
N ASP A 152 -19.86 -22.24 1.41
CA ASP A 152 -20.08 -23.01 2.63
C ASP A 152 -19.51 -22.31 3.88
N ASN A 153 -20.38 -22.06 4.87
CA ASN A 153 -20.04 -21.28 6.07
C ASN A 153 -19.09 -22.04 7.01
N ALA A 154 -19.29 -23.35 7.19
CA ALA A 154 -18.40 -24.17 8.02
C ALA A 154 -16.95 -24.15 7.50
N ARG A 155 -16.77 -24.21 6.17
CA ARG A 155 -15.47 -24.04 5.53
C ARG A 155 -14.92 -22.62 5.67
N PHE A 156 -15.76 -21.58 5.67
CA PHE A 156 -15.33 -20.20 5.92
C PHE A 156 -14.75 -20.06 7.33
N ILE A 157 -15.49 -20.48 8.36
CA ILE A 157 -15.07 -20.46 9.77
C ILE A 157 -13.69 -21.11 9.94
N LYS A 158 -13.51 -22.32 9.40
CA LYS A 158 -12.24 -23.05 9.48
C LYS A 158 -11.10 -22.36 8.72
N LYS A 159 -11.36 -21.75 7.56
CA LYS A 159 -10.32 -21.08 6.76
C LYS A 159 -9.87 -19.75 7.35
N GLN A 160 -10.79 -19.03 7.96
CA GLN A 160 -10.51 -17.78 8.68
C GLN A 160 -9.88 -18.02 10.05
N GLY A 161 -9.93 -19.26 10.56
CA GLY A 161 -9.47 -19.58 11.90
C GLY A 161 -10.36 -18.96 12.99
N LEU A 162 -11.66 -18.78 12.71
CA LEU A 162 -12.61 -18.24 13.69
C LEU A 162 -12.81 -19.20 14.89
N ASP A 163 -12.59 -20.49 14.67
CA ASP A 163 -12.53 -21.58 15.67
C ASP A 163 -11.18 -21.65 16.42
N ARG A 164 -10.30 -20.66 16.23
CA ARG A 164 -9.01 -20.56 16.91
C ARG A 164 -8.94 -19.29 17.73
N LEU A 165 -8.25 -19.38 18.87
CA LEU A 165 -7.93 -18.23 19.70
C LEU A 165 -6.61 -17.61 19.24
N PHE A 166 -6.61 -16.31 18.99
CA PHE A 166 -5.41 -15.55 18.67
C PHE A 166 -5.17 -14.43 19.67
N HIS A 167 -3.91 -14.05 19.86
CA HIS A 167 -3.54 -12.88 20.65
C HIS A 167 -2.51 -12.03 19.90
N GLU A 168 -2.80 -10.73 19.77
CA GLU A 168 -1.86 -9.77 19.19
C GLU A 168 -0.90 -9.26 20.26
N CYS A 169 0.38 -9.58 20.13
CA CYS A 169 1.44 -9.08 21.01
C CYS A 169 2.75 -8.97 20.22
N ASP A 170 3.61 -7.99 20.56
CA ASP A 170 4.91 -7.76 19.91
C ASP A 170 4.87 -7.67 18.38
N SER A 171 3.81 -7.05 17.84
CA SER A 171 3.56 -6.94 16.39
C SER A 171 3.44 -8.30 15.68
N HIS A 172 2.93 -9.31 16.38
CA HIS A 172 2.68 -10.65 15.86
C HIS A 172 1.31 -11.18 16.33
N MET A 173 0.63 -11.98 15.49
CA MET A 173 -0.60 -12.69 15.86
C MET A 173 -0.31 -14.15 16.25
N TRP A 174 -0.24 -14.39 17.56
CA TRP A 174 0.04 -15.69 18.14
C TRP A 174 -1.22 -16.55 18.17
N ARG A 175 -1.14 -17.78 17.66
CA ARG A 175 -2.25 -18.74 17.77
C ARG A 175 -2.12 -19.53 19.07
N LEU A 176 -3.09 -19.37 19.98
CA LEU A 176 -3.03 -19.91 21.33
C LEU A 176 -3.75 -21.26 21.52
N GLY A 177 -4.70 -21.60 20.65
CA GLY A 177 -5.46 -22.84 20.77
C GLY A 177 -6.76 -22.85 19.99
N GLU A 178 -7.60 -23.83 20.27
CA GLU A 178 -8.97 -23.92 19.74
C GLU A 178 -9.95 -23.15 20.62
N ARG A 179 -11.08 -22.73 20.06
CA ARG A 179 -12.21 -22.18 20.80
C ARG A 179 -13.53 -22.55 20.11
N HIS A 180 -14.62 -22.52 20.87
CA HIS A 180 -15.96 -22.75 20.34
C HIS A 180 -16.52 -21.47 19.70
N ILE A 181 -17.34 -21.65 18.65
CA ILE A 181 -18.14 -20.57 18.07
C ILE A 181 -19.36 -20.34 18.97
N PRO A 182 -19.71 -19.09 19.34
CA PRO A 182 -20.86 -18.82 20.18
C PRO A 182 -22.16 -19.36 19.57
N GLU A 183 -22.97 -20.05 20.38
CA GLU A 183 -24.27 -20.57 19.98
C GLU A 183 -25.33 -19.46 19.97
N GLY A 184 -26.44 -19.70 19.26
CA GLY A 184 -27.58 -18.77 19.21
C GLY A 184 -27.42 -17.58 18.27
N ILE A 185 -26.29 -17.45 17.57
CA ILE A 185 -26.03 -16.40 16.56
C ILE A 185 -25.63 -16.98 15.22
N VAL A 186 -25.85 -16.22 14.16
CA VAL A 186 -25.35 -16.51 12.81
C VAL A 186 -23.99 -15.85 12.62
N VAL A 187 -22.93 -16.65 12.44
CA VAL A 187 -21.61 -16.14 12.07
C VAL A 187 -21.50 -16.09 10.55
N ASP A 188 -21.15 -14.91 10.02
CA ASP A 188 -20.83 -14.70 8.60
C ASP A 188 -19.63 -13.75 8.47
N GLY A 189 -19.07 -13.66 7.28
CA GLY A 189 -18.01 -12.72 6.94
C GLY A 189 -17.64 -12.75 5.46
N GLY A 190 -16.62 -11.98 5.11
CA GLY A 190 -16.10 -11.86 3.76
C GLY A 190 -15.11 -10.73 3.66
N SER A 191 -15.45 -9.68 2.92
CA SER A 191 -14.55 -8.53 2.75
C SER A 191 -14.57 -7.61 3.97
N ASP A 192 -13.41 -7.15 4.41
CA ASP A 192 -13.21 -6.07 5.40
C ASP A 192 -13.31 -4.65 4.80
N TRP A 193 -13.80 -4.53 3.56
CA TRP A 193 -14.04 -3.26 2.88
C TRP A 193 -15.53 -3.09 2.75
N PHE A 194 -16.05 -1.96 3.24
CA PHE A 194 -17.48 -1.76 3.41
C PHE A 194 -17.88 -0.29 3.36
N SER A 195 -19.19 -0.07 3.26
CA SER A 195 -19.81 1.25 3.46
C SER A 195 -20.95 1.08 4.45
N LEU A 196 -20.87 1.75 5.60
CA LEU A 196 -21.82 1.58 6.71
C LEU A 196 -22.57 2.89 6.97
N THR A 197 -23.84 2.80 7.32
CA THR A 197 -24.64 3.96 7.70
C THR A 197 -24.22 4.48 9.08
N ARG A 198 -24.39 5.79 9.31
CA ARG A 198 -24.17 6.38 10.64
C ARG A 198 -24.94 5.66 11.75
N SER A 199 -26.22 5.33 11.51
CA SER A 199 -27.06 4.65 12.50
C SER A 199 -26.51 3.28 12.90
N PHE A 200 -26.01 2.49 11.95
CA PHE A 200 -25.39 1.21 12.27
C PHE A 200 -24.06 1.39 13.00
N VAL A 201 -23.26 2.39 12.62
CA VAL A 201 -22.02 2.71 13.33
C VAL A 201 -22.30 3.15 14.78
N GLU A 202 -23.33 3.97 15.01
CA GLU A 202 -23.80 4.36 16.35
C GLU A 202 -24.18 3.14 17.19
N TYR A 203 -24.94 2.20 16.63
CA TYR A 203 -25.27 0.94 17.29
C TYR A 203 -24.01 0.14 17.63
N VAL A 204 -23.12 -0.06 16.65
CA VAL A 204 -21.88 -0.83 16.83
C VAL A 204 -20.96 -0.23 17.89
N VAL A 205 -20.98 1.10 18.10
CA VAL A 205 -20.11 1.81 19.06
C VAL A 205 -20.75 1.97 20.45
N TYR A 206 -22.06 2.27 20.52
CA TYR A 206 -22.71 2.65 21.77
C TYR A 206 -23.69 1.63 22.34
N ALA A 207 -24.05 0.58 21.60
CA ALA A 207 -24.92 -0.46 22.15
C ALA A 207 -24.26 -1.13 23.36
N ASN A 208 -25.07 -1.28 24.41
CA ASN A 208 -24.74 -2.01 25.64
C ASN A 208 -25.53 -3.33 25.74
N ASP A 209 -26.10 -3.81 24.63
CA ASP A 209 -26.75 -5.11 24.60
C ASP A 209 -25.72 -6.26 24.68
N GLN A 210 -26.26 -7.46 24.94
CA GLN A 210 -25.46 -8.66 25.10
C GLN A 210 -24.72 -9.05 23.81
N LEU A 211 -25.36 -8.89 22.65
CA LEU A 211 -24.81 -9.28 21.36
C LEU A 211 -23.52 -8.51 21.06
N VAL A 212 -23.59 -7.18 21.05
CA VAL A 212 -22.45 -6.32 20.68
C VAL A 212 -21.33 -6.46 21.71
N SER A 213 -21.66 -6.52 23.01
CA SER A 213 -20.68 -6.65 24.09
C SER A 213 -19.89 -7.97 24.00
N GLN A 214 -20.59 -9.09 23.80
CA GLN A 214 -19.95 -10.41 23.67
C GLN A 214 -19.14 -10.52 22.37
N LEU A 215 -19.65 -9.98 21.25
CA LEU A 215 -18.91 -9.98 19.99
C LEU A 215 -17.64 -9.12 20.06
N ARG A 216 -17.66 -7.95 20.70
CA ARG A 216 -16.43 -7.15 20.92
C ARG A 216 -15.38 -7.96 21.68
N GLN A 217 -15.78 -8.70 22.71
CA GLN A 217 -14.88 -9.57 23.47
C GLN A 217 -14.34 -10.73 22.60
N PHE A 218 -15.21 -11.42 21.88
CA PHE A 218 -14.82 -12.52 20.99
C PHE A 218 -13.82 -12.07 19.92
N TYR A 219 -14.09 -10.92 19.29
CA TYR A 219 -13.26 -10.37 18.22
C TYR A 219 -11.98 -9.68 18.69
N THR A 220 -11.81 -9.44 20.00
CA THR A 220 -10.53 -8.99 20.58
C THR A 220 -9.43 -10.05 20.39
N TYR A 221 -9.79 -11.33 20.35
CA TYR A 221 -8.86 -12.46 20.23
C TYR A 221 -9.04 -13.24 18.91
N THR A 222 -9.34 -12.52 17.82
CA THR A 222 -9.66 -13.10 16.51
C THR A 222 -8.68 -12.63 15.45
N LEU A 223 -8.24 -13.55 14.59
CA LEU A 223 -7.50 -13.24 13.36
C LEU A 223 -8.44 -12.62 12.32
N LEU A 224 -7.98 -11.60 11.58
CA LEU A 224 -8.75 -10.92 10.53
C LEU A 224 -10.16 -10.48 11.02
N PRO A 225 -10.28 -9.82 12.19
CA PRO A 225 -11.57 -9.63 12.84
C PRO A 225 -12.54 -8.75 12.02
N ALA A 226 -12.01 -7.77 11.28
CA ALA A 226 -12.81 -6.88 10.46
C ALA A 226 -13.48 -7.59 9.26
N GLU A 227 -13.01 -8.78 8.87
CA GLU A 227 -13.61 -9.57 7.80
C GLU A 227 -14.90 -10.29 8.23
N SER A 228 -15.29 -10.28 9.51
CA SER A 228 -16.50 -10.97 9.98
C SER A 228 -17.25 -10.28 11.13
N PHE A 229 -16.60 -9.40 11.90
CA PHE A 229 -17.24 -8.67 13.00
C PHE A 229 -18.49 -7.90 12.56
N PHE A 230 -18.36 -7.04 11.53
CA PHE A 230 -19.48 -6.19 11.10
C PHE A 230 -20.62 -7.00 10.47
N HIS A 231 -20.31 -8.06 9.73
CA HIS A 231 -21.31 -8.99 9.18
C HIS A 231 -22.08 -9.68 10.30
N THR A 232 -21.36 -10.28 11.25
CA THR A 232 -21.95 -11.01 12.38
C THR A 232 -22.79 -10.08 13.24
N VAL A 233 -22.32 -8.86 13.55
CA VAL A 233 -23.13 -7.89 14.31
C VAL A 233 -24.39 -7.50 13.53
N LEU A 234 -24.28 -7.14 12.25
CA LEU A 234 -25.42 -6.66 11.48
C LEU A 234 -26.51 -7.72 11.31
N GLU A 235 -26.13 -8.95 10.93
CA GLU A 235 -27.09 -10.04 10.67
C GLU A 235 -27.86 -10.48 11.91
N ASN A 236 -27.29 -10.30 13.10
CA ASN A 236 -27.94 -10.64 14.36
C ASN A 236 -28.54 -9.43 15.08
N SER A 237 -28.48 -8.23 14.48
CA SER A 237 -29.06 -7.01 15.04
C SER A 237 -30.47 -6.74 14.53
N HIS A 238 -31.15 -5.78 15.16
CA HIS A 238 -32.43 -5.24 14.69
C HIS A 238 -32.34 -4.57 13.30
N ALA A 239 -31.12 -4.29 12.80
CA ALA A 239 -30.88 -3.69 11.49
C ALA A 239 -30.55 -4.72 10.39
N CYS A 240 -30.78 -6.02 10.62
CA CYS A 240 -30.42 -7.08 9.68
C CYS A 240 -31.01 -6.90 8.26
N GLU A 241 -32.20 -6.32 8.13
CA GLU A 241 -32.86 -6.04 6.83
C GLU A 241 -32.19 -4.91 6.02
N THR A 242 -31.25 -4.20 6.62
CA THR A 242 -30.48 -3.14 5.94
C THR A 242 -29.25 -3.68 5.19
N LEU A 243 -28.86 -4.94 5.42
CA LEU A 243 -27.70 -5.56 4.81
C LEU A 243 -27.91 -5.77 3.31
N VAL A 244 -27.05 -5.17 2.49
CA VAL A 244 -26.91 -5.48 1.06
C VAL A 244 -25.64 -6.30 0.87
N ASP A 245 -25.74 -7.51 0.28
CA ASP A 245 -24.59 -8.39 -0.02
C ASP A 245 -23.76 -7.92 -1.25
N ASN A 246 -23.36 -6.65 -1.22
CA ASN A 246 -22.42 -6.02 -2.12
C ASN A 246 -21.72 -4.90 -1.36
N ASN A 247 -20.39 -4.94 -1.26
CA ASN A 247 -19.61 -3.90 -0.61
C ASN A 247 -19.20 -2.75 -1.54
N LEU A 248 -19.69 -2.74 -2.78
CA LEU A 248 -19.40 -1.72 -3.79
C LEU A 248 -17.94 -1.70 -4.26
N ARG A 249 -17.21 -2.82 -4.09
CA ARG A 249 -15.79 -2.94 -4.44
C ARG A 249 -15.52 -3.96 -5.54
N VAL A 250 -14.47 -3.70 -6.30
CA VAL A 250 -13.76 -4.68 -7.12
C VAL A 250 -12.44 -5.04 -6.45
N THR A 251 -12.28 -6.29 -6.03
CA THR A 251 -11.03 -6.77 -5.44
C THR A 251 -10.36 -7.75 -6.40
N ASN A 252 -9.14 -7.44 -6.86
CA ASN A 252 -8.43 -8.23 -7.88
C ASN A 252 -7.82 -9.53 -7.32
N TRP A 253 -8.67 -10.48 -6.95
CA TRP A 253 -8.23 -11.78 -6.44
C TRP A 253 -7.70 -12.68 -7.56
N ASN A 254 -6.39 -12.93 -7.58
CA ASN A 254 -5.80 -14.05 -8.32
C ASN A 254 -5.07 -14.99 -7.35
N ARG A 255 -5.78 -16.02 -6.87
CA ARG A 255 -5.27 -16.93 -5.83
C ARG A 255 -4.01 -17.70 -6.24
N LYS A 256 -3.77 -17.91 -7.55
CA LYS A 256 -2.55 -18.58 -8.03
C LYS A 256 -1.29 -17.78 -7.71
N LEU A 257 -1.41 -16.45 -7.64
CA LEU A 257 -0.31 -15.53 -7.33
C LEU A 257 -0.39 -15.00 -5.88
N GLY A 258 -1.59 -14.63 -5.41
CA GLY A 258 -1.78 -13.93 -4.13
C GLY A 258 -1.81 -14.79 -2.87
N CYS A 259 -1.95 -16.12 -2.99
CA CYS A 259 -1.99 -17.04 -1.84
C CYS A 259 -0.67 -17.82 -1.71
N LYS A 260 0.39 -17.16 -1.21
CA LYS A 260 1.73 -17.78 -1.04
C LYS A 260 2.13 -17.96 0.41
N CYS A 261 1.21 -17.70 1.34
CA CYS A 261 1.48 -17.72 2.77
C CYS A 261 2.68 -16.80 3.14
N GLN A 262 2.77 -15.65 2.47
CA GLN A 262 3.86 -14.69 2.60
C GLN A 262 3.91 -14.02 4.00
N TYR A 263 2.83 -14.13 4.77
CA TYR A 263 2.68 -13.47 6.08
C TYR A 263 3.04 -14.36 7.29
N LYS A 264 3.61 -15.56 7.11
CA LYS A 264 3.96 -16.48 8.22
C LYS A 264 4.85 -15.87 9.31
N HIS A 265 5.64 -14.86 8.98
CA HIS A 265 6.52 -14.17 9.93
C HIS A 265 5.78 -13.13 10.78
N ILE A 266 4.54 -12.79 10.43
CA ILE A 266 3.69 -11.79 11.11
C ILE A 266 2.53 -12.48 11.84
N VAL A 267 2.04 -13.59 11.31
CA VAL A 267 0.90 -14.32 11.86
C VAL A 267 1.12 -15.83 11.83
N ASP A 268 0.58 -16.54 12.82
CA ASP A 268 0.53 -18.01 12.87
C ASP A 268 -0.56 -18.60 11.96
N TRP A 269 -0.70 -18.08 10.75
CA TRP A 269 -1.70 -18.52 9.77
C TRP A 269 -1.27 -18.24 8.32
N CYS A 270 -1.94 -18.90 7.37
CA CYS A 270 -1.73 -18.62 5.95
C CYS A 270 -2.78 -17.68 5.38
N GLY A 271 -2.31 -16.53 4.89
CA GLY A 271 -3.12 -15.52 4.24
C GLY A 271 -3.03 -15.51 2.71
N CYS A 272 -3.96 -14.77 2.11
CA CYS A 272 -3.92 -14.35 0.73
C CYS A 272 -4.00 -12.83 0.66
N SER A 273 -3.51 -12.24 -0.43
CA SER A 273 -3.68 -10.81 -0.72
C SER A 273 -4.08 -10.60 -2.18
N PRO A 274 -4.92 -9.60 -2.51
CA PRO A 274 -5.24 -9.26 -3.89
C PRO A 274 -4.00 -8.80 -4.68
N ASN A 275 -4.05 -9.01 -5.99
CA ASN A 275 -3.05 -8.54 -6.94
C ASN A 275 -3.25 -7.06 -7.28
N ASP A 276 -2.21 -6.43 -7.79
CA ASP A 276 -2.33 -5.08 -8.34
C ASP A 276 -2.96 -5.15 -9.74
N PHE A 277 -3.81 -4.17 -10.06
CA PHE A 277 -4.38 -4.01 -11.39
C PHE A 277 -3.33 -3.58 -12.42
N LYS A 278 -3.58 -3.95 -13.68
CA LYS A 278 -2.76 -3.60 -14.84
C LYS A 278 -3.63 -3.01 -15.96
N PRO A 279 -3.06 -2.40 -17.01
CA PRO A 279 -3.85 -1.76 -18.07
C PRO A 279 -4.85 -2.72 -18.72
N GLN A 280 -4.47 -3.99 -18.90
CA GLN A 280 -5.38 -5.01 -19.46
C GLN A 280 -6.61 -5.31 -18.60
N ASP A 281 -6.60 -4.95 -17.31
CA ASP A 281 -7.76 -5.17 -16.44
C ASP A 281 -8.80 -4.03 -16.54
N PHE A 282 -8.51 -2.93 -17.24
CA PHE A 282 -9.39 -1.77 -17.31
C PHE A 282 -10.80 -2.12 -17.80
N LEU A 283 -10.92 -2.97 -18.82
CA LEU A 283 -12.23 -3.44 -19.32
C LEU A 283 -13.04 -4.15 -18.23
N ARG A 284 -12.38 -4.89 -17.33
CA ARG A 284 -13.05 -5.57 -16.20
C ARG A 284 -13.55 -4.59 -15.14
N LEU A 285 -12.97 -3.39 -15.06
CA LEU A 285 -13.43 -2.33 -14.17
C LEU A 285 -14.68 -1.62 -14.73
N GLN A 286 -14.85 -1.60 -16.05
CA GLN A 286 -16.00 -0.98 -16.70
C GLN A 286 -17.21 -1.93 -16.83
N GLN A 287 -16.97 -3.21 -17.15
CA GLN A 287 -18.03 -4.16 -17.51
C GLN A 287 -18.54 -4.97 -16.31
N LEU A 288 -19.07 -4.28 -15.30
CA LEU A 288 -19.55 -4.93 -14.08
C LEU A 288 -21.08 -4.94 -14.02
N SER A 289 -21.66 -6.12 -13.82
CA SER A 289 -23.11 -6.33 -13.72
C SER A 289 -23.73 -5.86 -12.40
N ARG A 290 -22.94 -5.27 -11.51
CA ARG A 290 -23.35 -4.82 -10.18
C ARG A 290 -22.73 -3.46 -9.87
N PRO A 291 -23.36 -2.63 -9.04
CA PRO A 291 -22.80 -1.32 -8.68
C PRO A 291 -21.49 -1.48 -7.92
N THR A 292 -20.45 -0.79 -8.40
CA THR A 292 -19.12 -0.71 -7.79
C THR A 292 -18.54 0.68 -7.98
N PHE A 293 -17.97 1.24 -6.92
CA PHE A 293 -17.46 2.61 -6.92
C PHE A 293 -15.97 2.71 -6.61
N PHE A 294 -15.36 1.63 -6.09
CA PHE A 294 -13.93 1.56 -5.83
C PHE A 294 -13.36 0.21 -6.22
N ALA A 295 -12.06 0.18 -6.48
CA ALA A 295 -11.31 -1.04 -6.76
C ALA A 295 -9.99 -1.09 -5.99
N ARG A 296 -9.46 -2.30 -5.80
CA ARG A 296 -8.14 -2.54 -5.22
C ARG A 296 -7.47 -3.84 -5.72
N LYS A 297 -6.15 -3.91 -5.84
CA LYS A 297 -5.16 -2.93 -5.38
C LYS A 297 -4.49 -2.18 -6.53
N PHE A 298 -3.98 -0.99 -6.23
CA PHE A 298 -3.14 -0.17 -7.11
C PHE A 298 -1.87 0.25 -6.37
N GLU A 299 -0.71 0.02 -6.99
CA GLU A 299 0.60 0.41 -6.47
C GLU A 299 1.40 1.07 -7.61
N SER A 300 1.74 2.36 -7.48
CA SER A 300 2.41 3.11 -8.56
C SER A 300 3.84 2.63 -8.83
N THR A 301 4.48 1.96 -7.85
CA THR A 301 5.77 1.28 -8.06
C THR A 301 5.65 -0.03 -8.85
N VAL A 302 4.42 -0.50 -9.11
CA VAL A 302 4.12 -1.77 -9.78
C VAL A 302 3.50 -1.52 -11.16
N ASN A 303 2.54 -0.59 -11.27
CA ASN A 303 2.03 -0.07 -12.54
C ASN A 303 1.22 1.21 -12.27
N GLN A 304 1.70 2.34 -12.78
CA GLN A 304 1.04 3.64 -12.73
C GLN A 304 0.12 3.86 -13.94
N GLU A 305 0.41 3.24 -15.08
CA GLU A 305 -0.36 3.42 -16.32
C GLU A 305 -1.86 3.15 -16.11
N VAL A 306 -2.24 2.10 -15.38
CA VAL A 306 -3.65 1.80 -15.08
C VAL A 306 -4.35 2.92 -14.29
N LEU A 307 -3.63 3.62 -13.41
CA LEU A 307 -4.17 4.77 -12.67
C LEU A 307 -4.34 5.99 -13.59
N GLU A 308 -3.43 6.19 -14.55
CA GLU A 308 -3.53 7.26 -15.55
C GLU A 308 -4.74 7.05 -16.47
N ILE A 309 -4.97 5.81 -16.90
CA ILE A 309 -6.16 5.42 -17.69
C ILE A 309 -7.44 5.70 -16.88
N LEU A 310 -7.49 5.28 -15.61
CA LEU A 310 -8.65 5.50 -14.75
C LEU A 310 -8.91 6.99 -14.50
N ASP A 311 -7.89 7.78 -14.18
CA ASP A 311 -8.03 9.22 -14.00
C ASP A 311 -8.57 9.91 -15.23
N THR A 312 -7.98 9.59 -16.39
CA THR A 312 -8.41 10.17 -17.67
C THR A 312 -9.85 9.79 -17.99
N HIS A 313 -10.24 8.54 -17.69
CA HIS A 313 -11.60 8.06 -17.91
C HIS A 313 -12.62 8.78 -17.01
N LEU A 314 -12.30 9.00 -15.74
CA LEU A 314 -13.21 9.59 -14.76
C LEU A 314 -13.28 11.12 -14.83
N TYR A 315 -12.15 11.78 -15.07
CA TYR A 315 -11.99 13.22 -14.88
C TYR A 315 -11.43 13.96 -16.10
N GLY A 316 -11.19 13.24 -17.20
CA GLY A 316 -10.58 13.79 -18.40
C GLY A 316 -9.06 13.93 -18.31
N SER A 317 -8.44 14.24 -19.44
CA SER A 317 -6.99 14.42 -19.53
C SER A 317 -6.52 15.70 -18.85
N TYR A 318 -5.31 15.67 -18.29
CA TYR A 318 -4.61 16.88 -17.88
C TYR A 318 -4.36 17.81 -19.08
N PRO A 319 -4.22 19.13 -18.85
CA PRO A 319 -3.87 20.08 -19.90
C PRO A 319 -2.59 19.68 -20.66
N PRO A 320 -2.47 19.98 -21.96
CA PRO A 320 -1.26 19.75 -22.72
C PRO A 320 -0.02 20.35 -22.03
N ASN A 321 1.13 19.69 -22.19
CA ASN A 321 2.41 20.08 -21.57
C ASN A 321 2.47 20.03 -20.04
N THR A 322 1.47 19.42 -19.37
CA THR A 322 1.59 19.12 -17.94
C THR A 322 2.80 18.19 -17.73
N PRO A 323 3.82 18.61 -16.98
CA PRO A 323 5.04 17.82 -16.84
C PRO A 323 4.80 16.59 -15.97
N ALA A 324 5.70 15.62 -16.08
CA ALA A 324 5.83 14.52 -15.13
C ALA A 324 4.60 13.61 -14.94
N LEU A 325 3.64 13.60 -15.87
CA LEU A 325 2.45 12.73 -15.77
C LEU A 325 2.82 11.24 -15.70
N LYS A 326 3.83 10.83 -16.47
CA LYS A 326 4.35 9.45 -16.51
C LYS A 326 5.38 9.13 -15.42
N ALA A 327 5.70 10.11 -14.57
CA ALA A 327 6.76 9.99 -13.59
C ALA A 327 6.17 9.69 -12.20
N TYR A 328 6.87 8.87 -11.42
CA TYR A 328 6.52 8.57 -10.04
C TYR A 328 7.76 8.66 -9.15
N TRP A 329 7.57 9.22 -7.96
CA TRP A 329 8.61 9.34 -6.96
C TRP A 329 8.11 8.82 -5.62
N GLU A 330 8.90 7.96 -5.00
CA GLU A 330 8.60 7.43 -3.67
C GLU A 330 9.79 7.59 -2.76
N ASN A 331 9.61 8.34 -1.67
CA ASN A 331 10.64 8.52 -0.67
C ASN A 331 10.84 7.22 0.13
N ILE A 332 12.03 6.66 0.09
CA ILE A 332 12.39 5.45 0.84
C ILE A 332 13.29 5.74 2.04
N TYR A 333 13.76 6.99 2.17
CA TYR A 333 14.52 7.45 3.33
C TYR A 333 14.37 8.96 3.52
N ASP A 334 14.21 9.37 4.77
CA ASP A 334 14.13 10.77 5.19
C ASP A 334 14.91 10.98 6.48
N ARG A 335 15.75 12.03 6.54
CA ARG A 335 16.68 12.28 7.66
C ARG A 335 15.99 12.40 9.00
N VAL A 336 14.74 12.86 9.04
CA VAL A 336 13.97 12.99 10.28
C VAL A 336 13.72 11.62 10.94
N ASP A 337 13.74 10.52 10.16
CA ASP A 337 13.65 9.15 10.69
C ASP A 337 14.98 8.66 11.32
N GLY A 338 16.05 9.47 11.26
CA GLY A 338 17.39 9.14 11.75
C GLY A 338 18.04 7.98 10.99
N LEU A 339 19.18 7.49 11.47
CA LEU A 339 19.87 6.34 10.86
C LEU A 339 19.14 5.01 11.07
N SER A 340 18.18 4.95 12.00
CA SER A 340 17.27 3.81 12.19
C SER A 340 16.42 3.51 10.96
N GLY A 341 16.17 4.51 10.11
CA GLY A 341 15.45 4.33 8.84
C GLY A 341 16.25 3.63 7.74
N LEU A 342 17.55 3.37 7.95
CA LEU A 342 18.42 2.70 6.97
C LEU A 342 18.88 1.33 7.48
N SER A 343 19.19 0.44 6.54
CA SER A 343 20.00 -0.76 6.76
C SER A 343 21.49 -0.45 6.54
N ASP A 344 22.41 -1.29 7.01
CA ASP A 344 23.85 -1.05 6.78
C ASP A 344 24.21 -1.16 5.29
N VAL A 345 23.44 -1.98 4.57
CA VAL A 345 23.44 -2.11 3.11
C VAL A 345 23.11 -0.76 2.46
N THR A 346 21.92 -0.23 2.74
CA THR A 346 21.45 1.02 2.11
C THR A 346 22.30 2.22 2.50
N LEU A 347 22.77 2.32 3.75
CA LEU A 347 23.71 3.36 4.17
C LEU A 347 25.04 3.29 3.39
N THR A 348 25.57 2.09 3.17
CA THR A 348 26.77 1.90 2.32
C THR A 348 26.54 2.40 0.90
N PHE A 349 25.41 2.03 0.29
CA PHE A 349 25.10 2.40 -1.10
C PHE A 349 24.78 3.89 -1.26
N TYR A 350 23.91 4.46 -0.44
CA TYR A 350 23.48 5.85 -0.59
C TYR A 350 24.62 6.84 -0.36
N THR A 351 25.51 6.56 0.61
CA THR A 351 26.72 7.38 0.76
C THR A 351 27.67 7.24 -0.43
N ALA A 352 27.77 6.05 -1.05
CA ALA A 352 28.56 5.86 -2.26
C ALA A 352 27.96 6.59 -3.47
N PHE A 353 26.63 6.57 -3.61
CA PHE A 353 25.88 7.29 -4.63
C PHE A 353 26.13 8.80 -4.57
N SER A 354 26.01 9.41 -3.39
CA SER A 354 26.35 10.82 -3.19
C SER A 354 27.79 11.10 -3.61
N ARG A 355 28.77 10.33 -3.12
CA ARG A 355 30.19 10.51 -3.47
C ARG A 355 30.44 10.39 -4.98
N LEU A 356 29.75 9.49 -5.68
CA LEU A 356 29.88 9.35 -7.12
C LEU A 356 29.33 10.57 -7.87
N GLY A 357 28.20 11.13 -7.42
CA GLY A 357 27.66 12.37 -7.94
C GLY A 357 28.62 13.55 -7.78
N LEU A 358 29.20 13.72 -6.60
CA LEU A 358 30.18 14.79 -6.34
C LEU A 358 31.44 14.64 -7.19
N ARG A 359 31.94 13.41 -7.35
CA ARG A 359 33.07 13.13 -8.27
C ARG A 359 32.73 13.47 -9.71
N LYS A 360 31.50 13.16 -10.16
CA LYS A 360 31.04 13.50 -11.51
C LYS A 360 30.98 15.01 -11.70
N ALA A 361 30.43 15.76 -10.74
CA ALA A 361 30.39 17.22 -10.78
C ALA A 361 31.80 17.83 -10.92
N ALA A 362 32.75 17.37 -10.10
CA ALA A 362 34.14 17.81 -10.13
C ALA A 362 34.91 17.40 -11.41
N SER A 363 34.43 16.39 -12.14
CA SER A 363 35.06 15.91 -13.38
C SER A 363 34.66 16.68 -14.64
N THR A 364 33.65 17.55 -14.55
CA THR A 364 33.16 18.31 -15.70
C THR A 364 34.20 19.33 -16.20
N PRO A 365 34.29 19.61 -17.51
CA PRO A 365 35.31 20.52 -18.05
C PRO A 365 35.30 21.92 -17.40
N ALA A 366 34.11 22.47 -17.13
CA ALA A 366 33.95 23.74 -16.42
C ALA A 366 34.50 23.69 -14.99
N ALA A 367 34.31 22.56 -14.28
CA ALA A 367 34.82 22.33 -12.92
C ALA A 367 36.34 22.10 -12.84
N LYS A 368 37.00 21.80 -13.97
CA LYS A 368 38.46 21.70 -14.03
C LYS A 368 39.13 23.07 -14.12
N ALA A 369 38.44 24.02 -14.76
CA ALA A 369 38.89 25.41 -14.87
C ALA A 369 38.61 26.20 -13.58
N ASP A 370 37.46 25.95 -12.94
CA ASP A 370 37.06 26.63 -11.71
C ASP A 370 36.75 25.62 -10.58
N LYS A 371 37.34 25.84 -9.39
CA LYS A 371 37.17 24.94 -8.22
C LYS A 371 35.77 25.01 -7.61
N LEU A 372 34.89 25.88 -8.11
CA LEU A 372 33.52 26.08 -7.63
C LEU A 372 32.64 24.82 -7.63
N CYS A 373 32.96 23.79 -8.41
CA CYS A 373 32.21 22.54 -8.47
C CYS A 373 32.86 21.38 -7.69
N ARG A 374 33.73 21.69 -6.72
CA ARG A 374 34.28 20.72 -5.77
C ARG A 374 33.52 20.80 -4.46
N PHE A 375 33.06 19.65 -4.00
CA PHE A 375 32.19 19.55 -2.84
C PHE A 375 32.66 18.44 -1.89
N GLU A 376 32.58 18.72 -0.60
CA GLU A 376 32.78 17.73 0.45
C GLU A 376 31.43 17.34 1.08
N PRO A 377 31.11 16.05 1.23
CA PRO A 377 29.85 15.64 1.83
C PRO A 377 29.84 15.96 3.33
N ARG A 378 28.74 16.56 3.80
CA ARG A 378 28.50 16.79 5.24
C ARG A 378 27.54 15.74 5.78
N GLY A 379 28.05 14.85 6.63
CA GLY A 379 27.25 13.82 7.28
C GLY A 379 26.73 12.74 6.32
N PHE A 380 25.48 12.33 6.52
CA PHE A 380 24.81 11.29 5.74
C PHE A 380 23.79 11.90 4.76
N PRO A 381 23.28 11.11 3.79
CA PRO A 381 22.20 11.56 2.91
C PRO A 381 21.03 12.13 3.70
N SER A 382 20.34 13.12 3.14
CA SER A 382 19.19 13.77 3.76
C SER A 382 17.87 13.10 3.35
N SER A 383 17.75 12.68 2.10
CA SER A 383 16.59 11.92 1.63
C SER A 383 16.97 11.04 0.45
N VAL A 384 16.23 9.95 0.25
CA VAL A 384 16.37 9.09 -0.92
C VAL A 384 15.00 8.79 -1.52
N HIS A 385 14.86 9.00 -2.82
CA HIS A 385 13.67 8.64 -3.58
C HIS A 385 13.98 7.53 -4.59
N LEU A 386 13.04 6.61 -4.75
CA LEU A 386 12.92 5.84 -6.00
C LEU A 386 12.34 6.77 -7.06
N TYR A 387 12.88 6.71 -8.27
CA TYR A 387 12.34 7.41 -9.42
C TYR A 387 11.91 6.40 -10.48
N PHE A 388 10.66 6.52 -10.94
CA PHE A 388 10.11 5.76 -12.04
C PHE A 388 9.65 6.72 -13.13
N TYR A 389 9.78 6.27 -14.38
CA TYR A 389 9.24 6.96 -15.55
C TYR A 389 8.69 5.92 -16.50
N ASP A 390 7.42 6.06 -16.90
CA ASP A 390 6.72 5.15 -17.81
C ASP A 390 6.80 3.69 -17.31
N ASP A 391 6.46 3.49 -16.03
CA ASP A 391 6.51 2.20 -15.31
C ASP A 391 7.87 1.49 -15.27
N ARG A 392 8.95 2.21 -15.59
CA ARG A 392 10.32 1.71 -15.50
C ARG A 392 11.09 2.39 -14.39
N PHE A 393 11.76 1.59 -13.57
CA PHE A 393 12.68 2.09 -12.55
C PHE A 393 13.86 2.82 -13.20
N GLN A 394 14.02 4.10 -12.86
CA GLN A 394 15.06 4.98 -13.39
C GLN A 394 16.26 5.14 -12.44
N GLY A 395 16.16 4.61 -11.22
CA GLY A 395 17.21 4.71 -10.22
C GLY A 395 16.80 5.45 -8.95
N TYR A 396 17.81 5.93 -8.22
CA TYR A 396 17.66 6.62 -6.96
C TYR A 396 17.97 8.10 -7.11
N LEU A 397 17.18 8.97 -6.48
CA LEU A 397 17.53 10.38 -6.26
C LEU A 397 18.00 10.52 -4.81
N VAL A 398 19.26 10.90 -4.62
CA VAL A 398 19.90 10.99 -3.30
C VAL A 398 20.22 12.45 -3.02
N MET A 399 19.52 13.02 -2.04
CA MET A 399 19.79 14.37 -1.54
C MET A 399 20.89 14.33 -0.48
N GLN A 400 21.88 15.21 -0.57
CA GLN A 400 23.03 15.26 0.34
C GLN A 400 23.38 16.72 0.64
N GLU A 401 23.56 17.05 1.92
CA GLU A 401 24.19 18.31 2.32
C GLU A 401 25.69 18.24 2.05
N VAL A 402 26.24 19.30 1.48
CA VAL A 402 27.65 19.39 1.06
C VAL A 402 28.25 20.73 1.46
N GLN A 403 29.57 20.81 1.49
CA GLN A 403 30.30 22.06 1.59
C GLN A 403 31.06 22.31 0.29
N ASN A 404 30.88 23.49 -0.29
CA ASN A 404 31.64 23.93 -1.45
C ASN A 404 33.09 24.20 -1.03
N SER A 405 34.05 23.52 -1.66
CA SER A 405 35.47 23.63 -1.30
C SER A 405 36.09 24.98 -1.66
N ALA A 406 35.50 25.73 -2.59
CA ALA A 406 36.01 27.04 -3.00
C ALA A 406 35.44 28.18 -2.14
N THR A 407 34.13 28.15 -1.85
CA THR A 407 33.45 29.22 -1.11
C THR A 407 33.29 28.95 0.38
N GLY A 408 33.46 27.69 0.81
CA GLY A 408 33.19 27.25 2.18
C GLY A 408 31.70 27.18 2.54
N GLN A 409 30.79 27.54 1.61
CA GLN A 409 29.36 27.58 1.87
C GLN A 409 28.74 26.19 1.90
N ALA A 410 27.69 26.04 2.72
CA ALA A 410 26.90 24.82 2.77
C ALA A 410 25.82 24.84 1.67
N GLU A 411 25.71 23.75 0.91
CA GLU A 411 24.75 23.58 -0.17
C GLU A 411 24.01 22.24 -0.01
N SER A 412 22.89 22.05 -0.72
CA SER A 412 22.19 20.76 -0.82
C SER A 412 22.15 20.34 -2.29
N LEU A 413 22.64 19.13 -2.57
CA LEU A 413 22.66 18.58 -3.93
C LEU A 413 21.85 17.31 -4.01
N GLU A 414 21.05 17.18 -5.08
CA GLU A 414 20.37 15.94 -5.44
C GLU A 414 21.14 15.22 -6.56
N VAL A 415 21.49 13.96 -6.31
CA VAL A 415 22.19 13.11 -7.28
C VAL A 415 21.23 12.05 -7.81
N TRP A 416 21.02 12.05 -9.12
CA TRP A 416 20.31 10.97 -9.80
C TRP A 416 21.28 9.84 -10.18
N MET A 417 21.09 8.69 -9.53
CA MET A 417 21.86 7.47 -9.72
C MET A 417 21.05 6.41 -10.45
N MET A 418 21.39 6.19 -11.73
CA MET A 418 20.80 5.17 -12.58
C MET A 418 21.69 3.92 -12.64
N PRO A 419 21.14 2.70 -12.47
CA PRO A 419 21.89 1.47 -12.67
C PRO A 419 22.33 1.33 -14.13
N GLN A 420 23.55 0.84 -14.35
CA GLN A 420 24.06 0.48 -15.67
C GLN A 420 24.10 -1.04 -15.81
N GLY A 421 23.69 -1.55 -16.97
CA GLY A 421 23.69 -2.97 -17.28
C GLY A 421 22.32 -3.42 -17.80
N ALA A 422 22.34 -4.22 -18.85
CA ALA A 422 21.17 -4.84 -19.44
C ALA A 422 21.46 -6.32 -19.67
N LEU A 423 20.40 -7.13 -19.72
CA LEU A 423 20.47 -8.49 -20.22
C LEU A 423 21.12 -8.49 -21.61
N LYS A 424 22.19 -9.27 -21.75
CA LYS A 424 22.77 -9.56 -23.06
C LYS A 424 22.25 -10.92 -23.51
N LEU A 425 21.42 -10.93 -24.55
CA LEU A 425 21.01 -12.16 -25.20
C LEU A 425 22.13 -12.64 -26.13
N ALA A 426 22.40 -13.93 -26.12
CA ALA A 426 23.28 -14.51 -27.12
C ALA A 426 22.55 -14.52 -28.47
N GLY A 427 23.17 -13.96 -29.52
CA GLY A 427 22.62 -14.00 -30.87
C GLY A 427 22.72 -15.40 -31.43
N HIS A 428 21.59 -16.09 -31.60
CA HIS A 428 21.55 -17.40 -32.26
C HIS A 428 20.87 -17.31 -33.61
N GLY A 429 21.52 -17.91 -34.61
CA GLY A 429 20.94 -18.12 -35.93
C GLY A 429 19.76 -19.08 -35.87
N GLY A 430 18.55 -18.58 -36.11
CA GLY A 430 17.39 -19.37 -36.53
C GLY A 430 16.59 -20.12 -35.46
N GLN A 431 17.07 -20.32 -34.22
CA GLN A 431 16.28 -20.96 -33.17
C GLN A 431 15.52 -19.94 -32.29
N ALA A 432 14.25 -20.24 -32.01
CA ALA A 432 13.40 -19.40 -31.17
C ALA A 432 13.84 -19.42 -29.70
N ASN A 433 14.51 -18.35 -29.25
CA ASN A 433 14.84 -18.14 -27.84
C ASN A 433 13.62 -17.63 -27.07
N ARG A 434 13.17 -18.38 -26.05
CA ARG A 434 12.03 -18.00 -25.18
C ARG A 434 12.44 -17.09 -24.01
N LEU A 435 13.74 -16.89 -23.78
CA LEU A 435 14.24 -16.03 -22.70
C LEU A 435 13.90 -14.57 -23.01
N GLN A 436 13.10 -13.95 -22.14
CA GLN A 436 12.72 -12.54 -22.27
C GLN A 436 13.50 -11.63 -21.33
N ASN A 437 13.77 -12.11 -20.10
CA ASN A 437 14.50 -11.38 -19.08
C ASN A 437 15.27 -12.32 -18.16
N LEU A 438 16.35 -11.82 -17.53
CA LEU A 438 17.17 -12.51 -16.54
C LEU A 438 17.68 -11.46 -15.56
N GLU A 439 17.26 -11.52 -14.30
CA GLU A 439 17.63 -10.56 -13.26
C GLU A 439 18.08 -11.26 -11.97
N VAL A 440 18.92 -10.58 -11.20
CA VAL A 440 19.39 -11.04 -9.88
C VAL A 440 19.06 -9.96 -8.85
N GLY A 441 18.37 -10.34 -7.78
CA GLY A 441 17.97 -9.41 -6.73
C GLY A 441 17.58 -10.12 -5.44
N THR A 442 17.10 -9.32 -4.48
CA THR A 442 16.58 -9.78 -3.19
C THR A 442 15.16 -9.28 -2.99
N GLU A 443 14.43 -9.84 -2.02
CA GLU A 443 13.04 -9.45 -1.72
C GLU A 443 12.09 -9.70 -2.91
N TRP A 444 12.16 -10.91 -3.47
CA TRP A 444 11.25 -11.36 -4.51
C TRP A 444 9.81 -11.35 -4.00
N ASP A 445 8.95 -10.58 -4.66
CA ASP A 445 7.50 -10.59 -4.47
C ASP A 445 6.88 -11.61 -5.46
N PRO A 446 6.45 -12.79 -5.00
CA PRO A 446 5.87 -13.80 -5.88
C PRO A 446 4.48 -13.42 -6.39
N LYS A 447 3.78 -12.47 -5.75
CA LYS A 447 2.45 -12.03 -6.15
C LYS A 447 2.55 -11.13 -7.36
N GLU A 448 3.44 -10.14 -7.32
CA GLU A 448 3.66 -9.17 -8.40
C GLU A 448 4.77 -9.57 -9.38
N ARG A 449 5.58 -10.58 -9.04
CA ARG A 449 6.67 -11.14 -9.83
C ARG A 449 7.76 -10.10 -10.16
N LEU A 450 8.20 -9.40 -9.13
CA LEU A 450 9.28 -8.40 -9.17
C LEU A 450 10.09 -8.42 -7.87
N PHE A 451 11.28 -7.82 -7.88
CA PHE A 451 12.06 -7.59 -6.66
C PHE A 451 11.67 -6.26 -6.00
N ARG A 452 11.36 -6.28 -4.71
CA ARG A 452 11.09 -5.05 -3.93
C ARG A 452 12.36 -4.26 -3.59
N ASN A 453 13.52 -4.91 -3.65
CA ASN A 453 14.83 -4.24 -3.77
C ASN A 453 15.05 -3.79 -5.23
N PHE A 454 14.36 -2.73 -5.65
CA PHE A 454 14.31 -2.27 -7.05
C PHE A 454 15.67 -2.03 -7.71
N GLY A 455 16.66 -1.53 -6.95
CA GLY A 455 18.00 -1.28 -7.46
C GLY A 455 18.98 -2.45 -7.30
N GLY A 456 18.53 -3.61 -6.82
CA GLY A 456 19.38 -4.79 -6.65
C GLY A 456 20.56 -4.55 -5.69
N LEU A 457 20.38 -3.73 -4.66
CA LEU A 457 21.45 -3.35 -3.73
C LEU A 457 21.92 -4.56 -2.93
N MET A 458 23.13 -5.05 -3.21
CA MET A 458 23.74 -6.23 -2.57
C MET A 458 25.14 -5.93 -2.02
N VAL A 459 25.38 -6.41 -0.79
CA VAL A 459 26.66 -6.42 -0.09
C VAL A 459 27.10 -7.84 0.25
N THR A 460 28.34 -7.97 0.71
CA THR A 460 29.01 -9.23 1.08
C THR A 460 28.25 -10.10 2.09
N LYS A 461 27.45 -9.49 2.97
CA LYS A 461 26.67 -10.17 4.02
C LYS A 461 25.26 -10.58 3.60
N ASN A 462 24.83 -10.29 2.36
CA ASN A 462 23.55 -10.79 1.87
C ASN A 462 23.49 -12.32 1.92
N LYS A 463 22.27 -12.88 2.00
CA LYS A 463 22.02 -14.30 2.28
C LYS A 463 21.52 -15.10 1.05
N PRO A 464 22.23 -15.20 -0.07
CA PRO A 464 21.93 -16.27 -1.01
C PRO A 464 22.27 -17.63 -0.37
N PRO A 465 21.76 -18.74 -0.91
CA PRO A 465 22.16 -20.10 -0.53
C PRO A 465 23.58 -20.44 -1.04
N LEU A 466 24.52 -19.53 -0.80
CA LEU A 466 25.93 -19.63 -1.17
C LEU A 466 26.76 -19.44 0.10
N ASN A 467 27.95 -20.06 0.12
CA ASN A 467 28.90 -19.87 1.21
C ASN A 467 29.26 -18.39 1.36
N ARG A 468 29.29 -17.94 2.61
CA ARG A 468 29.52 -16.52 2.96
C ARG A 468 30.97 -16.29 3.40
N PRO A 469 31.46 -15.05 3.30
CA PRO A 469 30.86 -13.90 2.59
C PRO A 469 30.99 -14.03 1.07
N LEU A 470 30.09 -13.39 0.31
CA LEU A 470 30.31 -13.25 -1.13
C LEU A 470 31.52 -12.37 -1.39
N ARG A 471 32.39 -12.75 -2.32
CA ARG A 471 33.50 -11.91 -2.78
C ARG A 471 32.96 -10.60 -3.36
N PRO A 472 33.41 -9.42 -2.90
CA PRO A 472 33.05 -8.15 -3.54
C PRO A 472 33.46 -8.11 -5.02
N GLY A 473 32.68 -7.42 -5.84
CA GLY A 473 32.97 -7.22 -7.26
C GLY A 473 31.75 -7.43 -8.15
N VAL A 474 32.00 -7.38 -9.46
CA VAL A 474 30.98 -7.67 -10.48
C VAL A 474 30.89 -9.18 -10.66
N TRP A 475 29.71 -9.73 -10.42
CA TRP A 475 29.37 -11.12 -10.67
C TRP A 475 28.62 -11.23 -11.99
N THR A 476 28.76 -12.38 -12.66
CA THR A 476 28.05 -12.67 -13.92
C THR A 476 27.24 -13.94 -13.74
N ILE A 477 25.97 -13.90 -14.10
CA ILE A 477 25.11 -15.08 -14.26
C ILE A 477 24.95 -15.37 -15.74
N ARG A 478 25.11 -16.64 -16.14
CA ARG A 478 24.94 -17.11 -17.51
C ARG A 478 23.90 -18.20 -17.54
N LEU A 479 22.95 -18.10 -18.49
CA LEU A 479 22.03 -19.16 -18.80
C LEU A 479 22.52 -19.89 -20.05
N LEU A 480 22.62 -21.21 -19.97
CA LEU A 480 23.06 -22.08 -21.06
C LEU A 480 21.95 -23.08 -21.43
N GLN A 481 21.85 -23.43 -22.70
CA GLN A 481 21.05 -24.56 -23.19
C GLN A 481 21.96 -25.50 -23.98
N PHE A 482 22.11 -26.74 -23.53
CA PHE A 482 23.04 -27.71 -24.12
C PHE A 482 24.47 -27.13 -24.28
N TRP A 483 24.95 -26.42 -23.25
CA TRP A 483 26.23 -25.71 -23.22
C TRP A 483 26.35 -24.48 -24.13
N GLU A 484 25.33 -24.19 -24.94
CA GLU A 484 25.25 -22.97 -25.74
C GLU A 484 24.74 -21.80 -24.89
N PRO A 485 25.38 -20.61 -24.93
CA PRO A 485 24.89 -19.43 -24.23
C PRO A 485 23.52 -18.99 -24.73
N LEU A 486 22.57 -18.75 -23.83
CA LEU A 486 21.27 -18.14 -24.13
C LEU A 486 21.23 -16.66 -23.74
N GLY A 487 21.87 -16.32 -22.64
CA GLY A 487 21.97 -14.94 -22.18
C GLY A 487 22.82 -14.81 -20.92
N GLU A 488 23.28 -13.60 -20.68
CA GLU A 488 24.05 -13.25 -19.49
C GLU A 488 23.54 -11.95 -18.86
N ASN A 489 23.65 -11.86 -17.54
CA ASN A 489 23.46 -10.61 -16.81
C ASN A 489 24.54 -10.46 -15.73
N GLN A 490 24.76 -9.24 -15.26
CA GLN A 490 25.73 -8.90 -14.23
C GLN A 490 25.04 -8.29 -13.02
N PHE A 491 25.62 -8.50 -11.84
CA PHE A 491 25.19 -7.85 -10.60
C PHE A 491 26.41 -7.48 -9.76
N LEU A 492 26.26 -6.45 -8.92
CA LEU A 492 27.34 -5.91 -8.11
C LEU A 492 27.19 -6.34 -6.66
N VAL A 493 28.25 -6.93 -6.09
CA VAL A 493 28.40 -7.15 -4.65
C VAL A 493 29.35 -6.10 -4.10
N VAL A 494 28.81 -5.14 -3.34
CA VAL A 494 29.60 -4.03 -2.77
C VAL A 494 30.19 -4.44 -1.41
N PRO A 495 31.46 -4.10 -1.11
CA PRO A 495 31.99 -4.27 0.24
C PRO A 495 31.20 -3.39 1.21
N GLN A 496 30.66 -3.99 2.26
CA GLN A 496 29.95 -3.25 3.31
C GLN A 496 30.94 -2.26 3.96
N THR A 497 30.50 -1.02 4.24
CA THR A 497 31.34 0.01 4.89
C THR A 497 30.86 0.40 6.29
N PHE A 498 29.65 -0.04 6.66
CA PHE A 498 29.05 0.22 7.96
C PHE A 498 28.63 -1.07 8.65
N ASN A 499 28.79 -1.18 9.96
CA ASN A 499 28.25 -2.26 10.79
C ASN A 499 27.56 -1.64 12.00
N ARG A 500 26.28 -1.97 12.22
CA ARG A 500 25.46 -1.34 13.27
C ARG A 500 25.49 0.19 13.16
N LYS A 501 25.38 0.72 11.93
CA LYS A 501 25.46 2.16 11.61
C LYS A 501 26.78 2.88 11.91
N GLN A 502 27.83 2.15 12.28
CA GLN A 502 29.16 2.72 12.49
C GLN A 502 30.11 2.32 11.36
N PRO A 503 31.10 3.16 11.00
CA PRO A 503 32.13 2.78 10.05
C PRO A 503 32.83 1.49 10.49
N LEU A 504 32.99 0.54 9.57
CA LEU A 504 33.71 -0.71 9.83
C LEU A 504 35.17 -0.44 10.21
N ARG A 505 35.66 -1.16 11.22
CA ARG A 505 37.03 -1.08 11.70
C ARG A 505 37.88 -2.22 11.14
N LYS A 506 39.20 -2.01 11.10
CA LYS A 506 40.16 -3.03 10.73
C LYS A 506 40.03 -4.23 11.69
N GLY A 507 39.65 -5.40 11.18
CA GLY A 507 39.45 -6.63 11.96
C GLY A 507 37.99 -7.11 12.05
N GLU A 508 37.03 -6.27 11.65
CA GLU A 508 35.63 -6.65 11.36
C GLU A 508 35.44 -7.00 9.87
#